data_AF-A0AB39YYP5-F1
#
_entry.id   AF-A0AB39YYP5-F1
#
_cell.length_a   1.000
_cell.length_b   1.000
_cell.length_c   1.000
_cell.angle_alpha   90.00
_cell.angle_beta   90.00
_cell.angle_gamma   90.00
#
_symmetry.space_group_name_H-M   'P 1'
#
loop_
_entity.id
_entity.type
_entity.pdbx_description
1 polymer ?
#
loop_
_entity_poly.entity_id
_entity_poly.type
_entity_poly.pdbx_seq_one_letter_code
_entity_poly.pdbx_strand_id
1 'polypeptide(L)'
;MRSFGVYYLLEAIWNGIDQGLKDIQNKLNIAHKTINKYLSTPLAIAKVDVIALPELITIRFASACGILIVRESELLKNNVFAVSRELVYQWIGIWITPDWWTDDHVNKALINYIASEIVFEINGGVEFNGKYPMTILYSLYYELSKRYPHSRLTGMKHESTSIKIELIIRMLRLSLGEKTFKIGIHRFINDFKCKTYKSSDFWNALSKQAQEDEVLDSSFSILDIAESWVNLDRLPLITIKRDYNSGTASIHQKVYLRERPHDVPDQEKMLWWIPIALAREDTLSFVKYCPCIWMNRTKQLQISNMPIKNMFIIANPEEIGPFPVNYDQQNWNMLSIFLRTEAKRESIPIYTRYINV
;
A
#
# COMPACT_ATOMS: atom_id res chain seq x y z
N MET A 1 -16.31 -26.35 22.10
CA MET A 1 -15.98 -25.19 22.99
C MET A 1 -14.47 -25.01 22.96
N ARG A 2 -14.03 -23.77 22.73
CA ARG A 2 -12.65 -23.36 22.43
C ARG A 2 -11.78 -23.36 23.68
N SER A 3 -10.52 -23.79 23.58
CA SER A 3 -9.46 -23.38 24.51
C SER A 3 -8.25 -22.89 23.71
N PHE A 4 -7.88 -21.64 23.93
CA PHE A 4 -6.59 -21.10 23.54
C PHE A 4 -5.62 -21.43 24.68
N GLY A 5 -4.70 -22.36 24.45
CA GLY A 5 -3.65 -22.71 25.41
C GLY A 5 -2.37 -21.97 25.10
N VAL A 6 -2.07 -20.92 25.86
CA VAL A 6 -0.72 -20.35 25.95
C VAL A 6 0.02 -21.23 26.96
N TYR A 7 0.98 -22.03 26.53
CA TYR A 7 1.80 -22.81 27.45
C TYR A 7 3.08 -22.06 27.79
N TYR A 8 3.23 -21.80 29.09
CA TYR A 8 4.37 -21.19 29.76
C TYR A 8 5.59 -22.12 29.77
N LEU A 9 6.77 -21.53 29.63
CA LEU A 9 7.98 -22.03 30.26
C LEU A 9 8.46 -20.97 31.25
N LEU A 10 8.65 -21.39 32.50
CA LEU A 10 9.11 -20.66 33.71
C LEU A 10 8.01 -20.21 34.68
N GLU A 11 7.67 -21.14 35.58
CA GLU A 11 7.10 -20.84 36.90
C GLU A 11 8.09 -20.01 37.72
N ALA A 12 7.82 -18.72 37.90
CA ALA A 12 7.87 -18.00 39.18
C ALA A 12 7.72 -16.48 38.97
N ILE A 13 6.91 -15.86 39.84
CA ILE A 13 6.83 -14.41 40.16
C ILE A 13 6.01 -13.48 39.24
N TRP A 14 4.70 -13.67 39.03
CA TRP A 14 3.95 -12.61 38.30
C TRP A 14 2.44 -12.49 38.61
N ASN A 15 2.08 -11.68 39.63
CA ASN A 15 0.68 -11.31 39.92
C ASN A 15 0.15 -10.13 39.07
N GLY A 16 0.95 -9.56 38.16
CA GLY A 16 0.54 -8.47 37.24
C GLY A 16 0.39 -8.88 35.76
N ILE A 17 0.84 -10.09 35.40
CA ILE A 17 0.85 -10.60 34.01
C ILE A 17 -0.51 -11.14 33.55
N ASP A 18 -1.36 -11.56 34.48
CA ASP A 18 -2.57 -12.30 34.15
C ASP A 18 -3.57 -11.46 33.31
N GLN A 19 -3.62 -10.14 33.54
CA GLN A 19 -4.41 -9.21 32.73
C GLN A 19 -3.71 -8.85 31.40
N GLY A 20 -2.38 -8.68 31.42
CA GLY A 20 -1.59 -8.36 30.22
C GLY A 20 -1.61 -9.50 29.20
N LEU A 21 -1.49 -10.75 29.64
CA LEU A 21 -1.59 -11.93 28.77
C LEU A 21 -3.00 -12.12 28.22
N LYS A 22 -4.04 -11.83 29.02
CA LYS A 22 -5.43 -11.85 28.52
C LYS A 22 -5.62 -10.82 27.41
N ASP A 23 -5.06 -9.62 27.55
CA ASP A 23 -5.12 -8.58 26.53
C ASP A 23 -4.36 -8.98 25.25
N ILE A 24 -3.13 -9.48 25.39
CA ILE A 24 -2.33 -10.03 24.29
C ILE A 24 -3.09 -11.15 23.55
N GLN A 25 -3.64 -12.10 24.29
CA GLN A 25 -4.40 -13.22 23.72
C GLN A 25 -5.65 -12.73 23.01
N ASN A 26 -6.36 -11.75 23.58
CA ASN A 26 -7.53 -11.16 22.95
C ASN A 26 -7.15 -10.45 21.63
N LYS A 27 -6.04 -9.70 21.61
CA LYS A 27 -5.51 -9.03 20.41
C LYS A 27 -5.19 -10.03 19.30
N LEU A 28 -4.43 -11.09 19.62
CA LEU A 28 -4.11 -12.17 18.68
C LEU A 28 -5.37 -12.82 18.12
N ASN A 29 -6.37 -13.07 18.97
CA ASN A 29 -7.64 -13.67 18.56
C ASN A 29 -8.47 -12.78 17.65
N ILE A 30 -8.51 -11.47 17.95
CA ILE A 30 -9.19 -10.49 17.11
C ILE A 30 -8.48 -10.42 15.76
N ALA A 31 -7.16 -10.23 15.74
CA ALA A 31 -6.37 -10.18 14.52
C ALA A 31 -6.55 -11.44 13.65
N HIS A 32 -6.40 -12.63 14.24
CA HIS A 32 -6.59 -13.89 13.53
C HIS A 32 -8.01 -14.03 12.96
N LYS A 33 -9.06 -13.66 13.71
CA LYS A 33 -10.45 -13.69 13.20
C LYS A 33 -10.66 -12.72 12.04
N THR A 34 -10.13 -11.51 12.15
CA THR A 34 -10.23 -10.49 11.10
C THR A 34 -9.49 -10.94 9.85
N ILE A 35 -8.29 -11.52 9.99
CA ILE A 35 -7.51 -12.07 8.85
C ILE A 35 -8.27 -13.21 8.17
N ASN A 36 -8.82 -14.17 8.93
CA ASN A 36 -9.62 -15.26 8.37
C ASN A 36 -10.83 -14.74 7.59
N LYS A 37 -11.52 -13.72 8.13
CA LYS A 37 -12.64 -13.07 7.45
C LYS A 37 -12.19 -12.36 6.17
N TYR A 38 -11.09 -11.61 6.24
CA TYR A 38 -10.54 -10.86 5.10
C TYR A 38 -10.10 -11.80 3.96
N LEU A 39 -9.36 -12.88 4.27
CA LEU A 39 -8.84 -13.82 3.28
C LEU A 39 -9.85 -14.91 2.89
N SER A 40 -10.97 -15.04 3.62
CA SER A 40 -12.03 -16.04 3.40
C SER A 40 -11.50 -17.48 3.24
N THR A 41 -10.34 -17.75 3.80
CA THR A 41 -9.61 -19.02 3.67
C THR A 41 -9.09 -19.41 5.05
N PRO A 42 -9.60 -20.49 5.67
CA PRO A 42 -9.12 -20.92 6.97
C PRO A 42 -7.70 -21.48 6.86
N LEU A 43 -6.84 -21.20 7.84
CA LEU A 43 -5.53 -21.86 7.93
C LEU A 43 -5.70 -23.37 8.07
N ALA A 44 -4.79 -24.12 7.44
CA ALA A 44 -4.73 -25.58 7.52
C ALA A 44 -4.19 -26.11 8.88
N ILE A 45 -3.76 -25.21 9.77
CA ILE A 45 -3.20 -25.55 11.08
C ILE A 45 -4.23 -25.39 12.21
N ALA A 46 -4.19 -26.31 13.18
CA ALA A 46 -5.15 -26.33 14.29
C ALA A 46 -4.94 -25.19 15.30
N LYS A 47 -3.70 -24.71 15.45
CA LYS A 47 -3.33 -23.65 16.38
C LYS A 47 -2.07 -22.91 15.92
N VAL A 48 -1.89 -21.69 16.41
CA VAL A 48 -0.65 -20.92 16.34
C VAL A 48 -0.19 -20.67 17.77
N ASP A 49 0.98 -21.22 18.14
CA ASP A 49 1.60 -21.01 19.43
C ASP A 49 2.45 -19.72 19.40
N VAL A 50 2.34 -18.87 20.43
CA VAL A 50 3.12 -17.64 20.53
C VAL A 50 4.14 -17.77 21.65
N ILE A 51 5.43 -17.65 21.31
CA ILE A 51 6.55 -17.81 22.22
C ILE A 51 7.22 -16.43 22.40
N ALA A 52 7.04 -15.85 23.59
CA ALA A 52 7.71 -14.61 23.97
C ALA A 52 9.09 -14.92 24.57
N LEU A 53 10.15 -14.35 24.01
CA LEU A 53 11.52 -14.52 24.51
C LEU A 53 12.10 -13.17 25.00
N PRO A 54 12.73 -13.13 26.19
CA PRO A 54 13.26 -11.89 26.77
C PRO A 54 14.50 -11.35 26.04
N GLU A 55 15.41 -12.22 25.57
CA GLU A 55 16.74 -11.83 25.03
C GLU A 55 16.92 -12.11 23.52
N LEU A 56 15.94 -11.77 22.68
CA LEU A 56 16.16 -11.75 21.23
C LEU A 56 16.84 -10.44 20.83
N ILE A 57 18.18 -10.40 20.78
CA ILE A 57 18.94 -9.16 20.52
C ILE A 57 18.66 -8.60 19.11
N THR A 58 18.61 -9.44 18.10
CA THR A 58 18.54 -9.03 16.67
C THR A 58 17.14 -9.15 16.06
N ILE A 59 16.35 -10.13 16.50
CA ILE A 59 15.04 -10.45 15.91
C ILE A 59 13.93 -9.88 16.78
N ARG A 60 12.99 -9.15 16.18
CA ARG A 60 11.79 -8.66 16.87
C ARG A 60 10.65 -9.68 16.81
N PHE A 61 10.50 -10.29 15.63
CA PHE A 61 9.53 -11.33 15.32
C PHE A 61 10.17 -12.33 14.37
N ALA A 62 9.85 -13.61 14.56
CA ALA A 62 10.14 -14.68 13.62
C ALA A 62 8.93 -15.61 13.56
N SER A 63 8.54 -15.98 12.34
CA SER A 63 7.37 -16.80 12.09
C SER A 63 7.79 -18.13 11.47
N ALA A 64 7.31 -19.23 12.05
CA ALA A 64 7.37 -20.57 11.49
C ALA A 64 5.94 -21.14 11.43
N CYS A 65 5.76 -22.28 10.77
CA CYS A 65 4.43 -22.90 10.63
C CYS A 65 3.83 -23.20 12.01
N GLY A 66 2.75 -22.50 12.36
CA GLY A 66 2.07 -22.64 13.64
C GLY A 66 2.82 -22.14 14.86
N ILE A 67 3.95 -21.43 14.69
CA ILE A 67 4.74 -20.87 15.79
C ILE A 67 5.11 -19.42 15.47
N LEU A 68 4.77 -18.51 16.37
CA LEU A 68 5.19 -17.11 16.35
C LEU A 68 6.17 -16.86 17.49
N ILE A 69 7.43 -16.60 17.16
CA ILE A 69 8.47 -16.22 18.10
C ILE A 69 8.58 -14.70 18.12
N VAL A 70 8.61 -14.10 19.30
CA VAL A 70 8.52 -12.65 19.44
C VAL A 70 9.28 -12.20 20.67
N ARG A 71 9.91 -11.03 20.57
CA ARG A 71 10.56 -10.39 21.72
C ARG A 71 9.48 -9.94 22.70
N GLU A 72 9.63 -10.30 23.98
CA GLU A 72 8.65 -9.98 25.03
C GLU A 72 8.25 -8.49 25.03
N SER A 73 9.23 -7.59 24.93
CA SER A 73 8.99 -6.14 24.90
C SER A 73 8.23 -5.64 23.67
N GLU A 74 8.20 -6.38 22.56
CA GLU A 74 7.37 -6.06 21.40
C GLU A 74 5.92 -6.52 21.59
N LEU A 75 5.72 -7.65 22.29
CA LEU A 75 4.40 -8.20 22.57
C LEU A 75 3.62 -7.36 23.59
N LEU A 76 4.34 -6.75 24.54
CA LEU A 76 3.78 -5.85 25.54
C LEU A 76 3.38 -4.48 24.95
N LYS A 77 3.87 -4.12 23.76
CA LYS A 77 3.43 -2.90 23.08
C LYS A 77 2.05 -3.10 22.49
N ASN A 78 1.27 -2.03 22.44
CA ASN A 78 -0.01 -2.02 21.72
C ASN A 78 0.20 -1.89 20.21
N ASN A 79 0.95 -2.81 19.60
CA ASN A 79 1.32 -2.82 18.19
C ASN A 79 0.60 -3.97 17.48
N VAL A 80 -0.62 -3.70 17.02
CA VAL A 80 -1.48 -4.65 16.31
C VAL A 80 -0.93 -4.95 14.92
N PHE A 81 -0.25 -3.99 14.29
CA PHE A 81 0.34 -4.14 12.95
C PHE A 81 1.40 -5.24 12.93
N ALA A 82 2.36 -5.19 13.85
CA ALA A 82 3.43 -6.19 13.88
C ALA A 82 2.87 -7.59 14.09
N VAL A 83 1.94 -7.76 15.03
CA VAL A 83 1.27 -9.04 15.27
C VAL A 83 0.47 -9.50 14.04
N SER A 84 -0.29 -8.59 13.42
CA SER A 84 -1.10 -8.90 12.24
C SER A 84 -0.23 -9.32 11.06
N ARG A 85 0.92 -8.66 10.87
CA ARG A 85 1.90 -8.98 9.82
C ARG A 85 2.41 -10.40 9.96
N GLU A 86 2.82 -10.80 11.16
CA GLU A 86 3.33 -12.14 11.40
C GLU A 86 2.22 -13.22 11.34
N LEU A 87 0.99 -12.87 11.71
CA LEU A 87 -0.15 -13.77 11.52
C LEU A 87 -0.49 -13.95 10.03
N VAL A 88 -0.51 -12.87 9.24
CA VAL A 88 -0.71 -12.95 7.77
C VAL A 88 0.40 -13.78 7.12
N TYR A 89 1.62 -13.73 7.66
CA TYR A 89 2.75 -14.54 7.19
C TYR A 89 2.46 -16.06 7.19
N GLN A 90 1.56 -16.53 8.06
CA GLN A 90 1.11 -17.92 8.09
C GLN A 90 0.37 -18.31 6.80
N TRP A 91 -0.40 -17.41 6.20
CA TRP A 91 -1.03 -17.63 4.89
C TRP A 91 -0.07 -17.34 3.74
N ILE A 92 0.60 -16.19 3.78
CA ILE A 92 1.40 -15.65 2.68
C ILE A 92 2.84 -15.58 3.18
N GLY A 93 3.67 -16.55 2.82
CA GLY A 93 5.00 -16.77 3.37
C GLY A 93 5.22 -18.25 3.70
N ILE A 94 4.35 -18.82 4.55
CA ILE A 94 4.42 -20.23 4.96
C ILE A 94 3.52 -21.13 4.10
N TRP A 95 2.24 -20.82 3.98
CA TRP A 95 1.30 -21.68 3.24
C TRP A 95 1.39 -21.48 1.72
N ILE A 96 1.66 -20.24 1.31
CA ILE A 96 1.95 -19.83 -0.08
C ILE A 96 3.32 -19.16 -0.04
N THR A 97 4.34 -19.81 -0.59
CA THR A 97 5.74 -19.35 -0.44
C THR A 97 6.27 -18.84 -1.77
N PRO A 98 7.07 -17.76 -1.79
CA PRO A 98 7.75 -17.34 -3.02
C PRO A 98 8.62 -18.47 -3.58
N ASP A 99 8.60 -18.64 -4.90
CA ASP A 99 9.43 -19.65 -5.59
C ASP A 99 10.93 -19.34 -5.45
N TRP A 100 11.27 -18.05 -5.42
CA TRP A 100 12.64 -17.60 -5.21
C TRP A 100 12.71 -16.26 -4.46
N TRP A 101 13.90 -15.91 -3.98
CA TRP A 101 14.16 -14.66 -3.25
C TRP A 101 13.89 -13.39 -4.07
N THR A 102 13.85 -13.50 -5.40
CA THR A 102 13.47 -12.40 -6.30
C THR A 102 12.02 -11.95 -6.09
N ASP A 103 11.15 -12.85 -5.63
CA ASP A 103 9.72 -12.61 -5.41
C ASP A 103 9.40 -12.22 -3.95
N ASP A 104 10.40 -12.26 -3.06
CA ASP A 104 10.23 -11.93 -1.64
C ASP A 104 9.73 -10.49 -1.42
N HIS A 105 10.10 -9.54 -2.28
CA HIS A 105 9.64 -8.16 -2.17
C HIS A 105 8.13 -8.04 -2.36
N VAL A 106 7.55 -8.82 -3.29
CA VAL A 106 6.10 -8.86 -3.50
C VAL A 106 5.42 -9.57 -2.34
N ASN A 107 6.02 -10.66 -1.84
CA ASN A 107 5.53 -11.36 -0.65
C ASN A 107 5.43 -10.42 0.55
N LYS A 108 6.55 -9.79 0.92
CA LYS A 108 6.64 -8.86 2.05
C LYS A 108 5.68 -7.69 1.90
N ALA A 109 5.59 -7.11 0.70
CA ALA A 109 4.67 -6.03 0.40
C ALA A 109 3.20 -6.43 0.56
N LEU A 110 2.82 -7.62 0.08
CA LEU A 110 1.47 -8.14 0.20
C LEU A 110 1.09 -8.41 1.66
N ILE A 111 2.00 -9.00 2.44
CA ILE A 111 1.81 -9.21 3.88
C ILE A 111 1.62 -7.88 4.61
N ASN A 112 2.51 -6.90 4.38
CA ASN A 112 2.41 -5.57 5.00
C ASN A 112 1.10 -4.88 4.63
N TYR A 113 0.72 -4.91 3.35
CA TYR A 113 -0.51 -4.31 2.87
C TYR A 113 -1.74 -4.90 3.58
N ILE A 114 -1.84 -6.23 3.62
CA ILE A 114 -2.97 -6.91 4.29
C ILE A 114 -2.94 -6.60 5.79
N ALA A 115 -1.77 -6.63 6.44
CA ALA A 115 -1.65 -6.29 7.85
C ALA A 115 -2.13 -4.87 8.14
N SER A 116 -1.79 -3.89 7.29
CA SER A 116 -2.29 -2.52 7.39
C SER A 116 -3.82 -2.46 7.28
N GLU A 117 -4.43 -3.17 6.31
CA GLU A 117 -5.89 -3.24 6.18
C GLU A 117 -6.57 -3.87 7.40
N ILE A 118 -5.98 -4.92 7.97
CA ILE A 118 -6.48 -5.58 9.17
C ILE A 118 -6.47 -4.64 10.38
N VAL A 119 -5.42 -3.84 10.52
CA VAL A 119 -5.33 -2.82 11.56
C VAL A 119 -6.43 -1.78 11.41
N PHE A 120 -6.67 -1.30 10.17
CA PHE A 120 -7.78 -0.38 9.90
C PHE A 120 -9.14 -1.00 10.26
N GLU A 121 -9.36 -2.29 9.99
CA GLU A 121 -10.60 -2.98 10.38
C GLU A 121 -10.73 -3.18 11.91
N ILE A 122 -9.63 -3.39 12.62
CA ILE A 122 -9.66 -3.66 14.08
C ILE A 122 -9.84 -2.39 14.91
N ASN A 123 -9.08 -1.34 14.62
CA ASN A 123 -9.02 -0.14 15.47
C ASN A 123 -9.07 1.17 14.69
N GLY A 124 -9.44 1.15 13.39
CA GLY A 124 -9.46 2.35 12.57
C GLY A 124 -8.09 2.92 12.23
N GLY A 125 -7.00 2.14 12.40
CA GLY A 125 -5.65 2.62 12.10
C GLY A 125 -5.04 3.49 13.19
N VAL A 126 -5.56 3.42 14.44
CA VAL A 126 -5.12 4.27 15.55
C VAL A 126 -3.61 4.23 15.77
N GLU A 127 -2.99 3.06 15.65
CA GLU A 127 -1.53 2.93 15.86
C GLU A 127 -0.68 3.62 14.78
N PHE A 128 -1.24 3.84 13.61
CA PHE A 128 -0.59 4.65 12.57
C PHE A 128 -0.66 6.14 12.89
N ASN A 129 -1.46 6.58 13.87
CA ASN A 129 -1.65 7.99 14.23
C ASN A 129 -1.99 8.88 13.02
N GLY A 130 -2.77 8.36 12.06
CA GLY A 130 -3.10 9.06 10.81
C GLY A 130 -1.90 9.30 9.88
N LYS A 131 -0.80 8.57 10.05
CA LYS A 131 0.44 8.75 9.28
C LYS A 131 0.64 7.73 8.16
N TYR A 132 -0.16 6.67 8.10
CA TYR A 132 -0.12 5.68 7.02
C TYR A 132 -1.11 6.08 5.92
N PRO A 133 -0.74 6.06 4.62
CA PRO A 133 0.56 5.67 4.07
C PRO A 133 1.58 6.82 3.97
N MET A 134 1.23 8.03 4.40
CA MET A 134 2.02 9.24 4.17
C MET A 134 3.50 9.16 4.60
N THR A 135 3.80 8.60 5.77
CA THR A 135 5.18 8.53 6.28
C THR A 135 6.07 7.61 5.44
N ILE A 136 5.55 6.45 5.04
CA ILE A 136 6.31 5.52 4.19
C ILE A 136 6.48 6.10 2.79
N LEU A 137 5.45 6.78 2.28
CA LEU A 137 5.46 7.42 0.97
C LEU A 137 6.47 8.57 0.90
N TYR A 138 6.46 9.50 1.85
CA TYR A 138 7.44 10.58 1.88
C TYR A 138 8.86 10.06 2.01
N SER A 139 9.07 9.03 2.83
CA SER A 139 10.39 8.39 2.97
C SER A 139 10.89 7.86 1.62
N LEU A 140 10.01 7.27 0.80
CA LEU A 140 10.33 6.89 -0.57
C LEU A 140 10.58 8.07 -1.50
N TYR A 141 9.81 9.16 -1.40
CA TYR A 141 10.08 10.39 -2.15
C TYR A 141 11.47 10.95 -1.85
N TYR A 142 11.90 10.93 -0.58
CA TYR A 142 13.26 11.34 -0.20
C TYR A 142 14.33 10.37 -0.71
N GLU A 143 14.10 9.07 -0.63
CA GLU A 143 15.12 8.08 -1.01
C GLU A 143 15.31 7.98 -2.52
N LEU A 144 14.21 7.87 -3.28
CA LEU A 144 14.22 7.62 -4.72
C LEU A 144 14.47 8.89 -5.56
N SER A 145 14.44 10.08 -4.95
CA SER A 145 14.76 11.33 -5.64
C SER A 145 16.23 11.75 -5.54
N LYS A 146 17.07 10.97 -4.84
CA LYS A 146 18.53 11.19 -4.74
C LYS A 146 19.21 10.88 -6.07
N ARG A 147 20.39 11.46 -6.27
CA ARG A 147 21.28 11.11 -7.40
C ARG A 147 21.61 9.63 -7.45
N TYR A 148 21.88 9.03 -6.29
CA TYR A 148 22.14 7.60 -6.14
C TYR A 148 21.24 7.03 -5.04
N PRO A 149 20.04 6.54 -5.38
CA PRO A 149 19.18 5.87 -4.41
C PRO A 149 19.85 4.63 -3.83
N HIS A 150 19.40 4.25 -2.64
CA HIS A 150 19.78 3.07 -1.86
C HIS A 150 21.22 3.07 -1.31
N SER A 151 21.94 4.21 -1.37
CA SER A 151 23.27 4.42 -0.81
C SER A 151 24.12 3.14 -0.66
N ARG A 152 24.36 2.42 -1.77
CA ARG A 152 25.16 1.18 -1.90
C ARG A 152 24.79 -0.02 -0.99
N LEU A 153 23.76 0.07 -0.14
CA LEU A 153 23.36 -0.99 0.78
C LEU A 153 22.22 -1.79 0.16
N THR A 154 22.49 -3.04 -0.20
CA THR A 154 21.51 -3.97 -0.80
C THR A 154 20.26 -4.11 0.06
N GLY A 155 20.42 -4.20 1.39
CA GLY A 155 19.28 -4.28 2.32
C GLY A 155 18.34 -3.06 2.26
N MET A 156 18.88 -1.85 2.09
CA MET A 156 18.06 -0.65 1.92
C MET A 156 17.27 -0.67 0.62
N LYS A 157 17.87 -1.18 -0.47
CA LYS A 157 17.19 -1.38 -1.74
C LYS A 157 16.00 -2.32 -1.57
N HIS A 158 16.22 -3.52 -1.04
CA HIS A 158 15.17 -4.51 -0.82
C HIS A 158 14.00 -3.97 0.03
N GLU A 159 14.30 -3.21 1.09
CA GLU A 159 13.26 -2.59 1.92
C GLU A 159 12.43 -1.57 1.13
N SER A 160 13.09 -0.63 0.46
CA SER A 160 12.41 0.40 -0.32
C SER A 160 11.61 -0.17 -1.51
N THR A 161 12.10 -1.23 -2.15
CA THR A 161 11.36 -1.95 -3.20
C THR A 161 10.09 -2.58 -2.63
N SER A 162 10.17 -3.21 -1.46
CA SER A 162 9.00 -3.82 -0.79
C SER A 162 7.97 -2.75 -0.39
N ILE A 163 8.41 -1.63 0.19
CA ILE A 163 7.52 -0.50 0.54
C ILE A 163 6.88 0.09 -0.73
N LYS A 164 7.65 0.21 -1.81
CA LYS A 164 7.12 0.71 -3.09
C LYS A 164 6.05 -0.24 -3.65
N ILE A 165 6.27 -1.55 -3.60
CA ILE A 165 5.28 -2.55 -4.00
C ILE A 165 4.04 -2.47 -3.11
N GLU A 166 4.18 -2.29 -1.80
CA GLU A 166 3.05 -2.14 -0.88
C GLU A 166 2.15 -0.97 -1.29
N LEU A 167 2.75 0.17 -1.67
CA LEU A 167 2.02 1.34 -2.19
C LEU A 167 1.39 1.08 -3.56
N ILE A 168 2.02 0.30 -4.43
CA ILE A 168 1.45 -0.12 -5.72
C ILE A 168 0.26 -1.05 -5.50
N ILE A 169 0.33 -1.98 -4.55
CA ILE A 169 -0.79 -2.85 -4.18
C ILE A 169 -1.97 -2.01 -3.68
N ARG A 170 -1.71 -1.02 -2.81
CA ARG A 170 -2.74 -0.06 -2.38
C ARG A 170 -3.33 0.73 -3.54
N MET A 171 -2.49 1.22 -4.45
CA MET A 171 -2.91 1.93 -5.67
C MET A 171 -3.86 1.08 -6.52
N LEU A 172 -3.52 -0.19 -6.71
CA LEU A 172 -4.34 -1.15 -7.45
C LEU A 172 -5.67 -1.42 -6.73
N ARG A 173 -5.67 -1.62 -5.40
CA ARG A 173 -6.92 -1.78 -4.64
C ARG A 173 -7.85 -0.58 -4.80
N LEU A 174 -7.33 0.64 -4.74
CA LEU A 174 -8.15 1.85 -4.89
C LEU A 174 -8.63 2.06 -6.33
N SER A 175 -7.80 1.72 -7.32
CA SER A 175 -8.12 1.91 -8.74
C SER A 175 -9.11 0.87 -9.27
N LEU A 176 -8.92 -0.40 -8.89
CA LEU A 176 -9.77 -1.52 -9.30
C LEU A 176 -11.03 -1.65 -8.43
N GLY A 177 -11.03 -1.00 -7.27
CA GLY A 177 -12.08 -1.16 -6.28
C GLY A 177 -11.88 -2.37 -5.38
N GLU A 178 -12.37 -2.23 -4.15
CA GLU A 178 -12.11 -3.19 -3.07
C GLU A 178 -12.66 -4.59 -3.36
N LYS A 179 -13.86 -4.69 -3.95
CA LYS A 179 -14.52 -5.97 -4.25
C LYS A 179 -13.68 -6.81 -5.21
N THR A 180 -13.38 -6.26 -6.40
CA THR A 180 -12.58 -6.91 -7.44
C THR A 180 -11.20 -7.29 -6.92
N PHE A 181 -10.54 -6.38 -6.19
CA PHE A 181 -9.22 -6.64 -5.63
C PHE A 181 -9.23 -7.78 -4.60
N LYS A 182 -10.20 -7.79 -3.67
CA LYS A 182 -10.32 -8.86 -2.65
C LYS A 182 -10.58 -10.24 -3.28
N ILE A 183 -11.47 -10.31 -4.28
CA ILE A 183 -11.73 -11.57 -4.99
C ILE A 183 -10.47 -12.04 -5.74
N GLY A 184 -9.70 -11.11 -6.31
CA GLY A 184 -8.41 -11.41 -6.95
C GLY A 184 -7.38 -12.00 -5.97
N ILE A 185 -7.29 -11.46 -4.75
CA ILE A 185 -6.47 -12.04 -3.67
C ILE A 185 -6.96 -13.45 -3.31
N HIS A 186 -8.28 -13.64 -3.14
CA HIS A 186 -8.84 -14.96 -2.81
C HIS A 186 -8.54 -16.00 -3.88
N ARG A 187 -8.63 -15.60 -5.15
CA ARG A 187 -8.26 -16.44 -6.29
C ARG A 187 -6.80 -16.86 -6.20
N PHE A 188 -5.89 -15.90 -6.05
CA PHE A 188 -4.47 -16.17 -5.86
C PHE A 188 -4.21 -17.14 -4.70
N ILE A 189 -4.79 -16.89 -3.53
CA ILE A 189 -4.59 -17.75 -2.35
C ILE A 189 -5.09 -19.18 -2.60
N ASN A 190 -6.25 -19.32 -3.23
CA ASN A 190 -6.82 -20.65 -3.49
C ASN A 190 -6.05 -21.44 -4.55
N ASP A 191 -5.50 -20.78 -5.56
CA ASP A 191 -4.75 -21.41 -6.65
C ASP A 191 -3.36 -21.91 -6.17
N PHE A 192 -2.75 -21.18 -5.22
CA PHE A 192 -1.39 -21.38 -4.75
C PHE A 192 -1.26 -21.95 -3.33
N LYS A 193 -2.37 -22.28 -2.65
CA LYS A 193 -2.32 -22.95 -1.34
C LYS A 193 -1.43 -24.21 -1.37
N CYS A 194 -0.52 -24.33 -0.42
CA CYS A 194 0.51 -25.38 -0.35
C CYS A 194 1.47 -25.44 -1.56
N LYS A 195 1.64 -24.37 -2.32
CA LYS A 195 2.55 -24.30 -3.48
C LYS A 195 3.49 -23.11 -3.38
N THR A 196 4.50 -23.12 -4.23
CA THR A 196 5.30 -21.92 -4.52
C THR A 196 4.65 -21.07 -5.60
N TYR A 197 4.93 -19.77 -5.59
CA TYR A 197 4.43 -18.81 -6.59
C TYR A 197 5.52 -17.84 -7.05
N LYS A 198 5.40 -17.35 -8.28
CA LYS A 198 6.16 -16.21 -8.79
C LYS A 198 5.34 -14.94 -8.66
N SER A 199 5.98 -13.78 -8.56
CA SER A 199 5.29 -12.48 -8.47
C SER A 199 4.30 -12.28 -9.63
N SER A 200 4.63 -12.78 -10.82
CA SER A 200 3.74 -12.76 -11.99
C SER A 200 2.41 -13.44 -11.73
N ASP A 201 2.39 -14.52 -10.96
CA ASP A 201 1.16 -15.26 -10.66
C ASP A 201 0.17 -14.43 -9.84
N PHE A 202 0.69 -13.69 -8.86
CA PHE A 202 -0.12 -12.74 -8.08
C PHE A 202 -0.73 -11.65 -8.98
N TRP A 203 0.10 -11.01 -9.82
CA TRP A 203 -0.38 -9.96 -10.72
C TRP A 203 -1.37 -10.49 -11.77
N ASN A 204 -1.17 -11.72 -12.26
CA ASN A 204 -2.07 -12.37 -13.21
C ASN A 204 -3.42 -12.73 -12.59
N ALA A 205 -3.43 -13.19 -11.33
CA ALA A 205 -4.66 -13.47 -10.60
C ALA A 205 -5.53 -12.21 -10.44
N LEU A 206 -4.90 -11.07 -10.10
CA LEU A 206 -5.59 -9.78 -10.07
C LEU A 206 -6.07 -9.36 -11.47
N SER A 207 -5.25 -9.54 -12.50
CA SER A 207 -5.58 -9.15 -13.89
C SER A 207 -6.84 -9.88 -14.36
N LYS A 208 -6.87 -11.19 -14.14
CA LYS A 208 -7.99 -12.04 -14.53
C LYS A 208 -9.29 -11.60 -13.84
N GLN A 209 -9.24 -11.32 -12.54
CA GLN A 209 -10.43 -10.84 -11.83
C GLN A 209 -10.88 -9.45 -12.29
N ALA A 210 -9.94 -8.53 -12.54
CA ALA A 210 -10.24 -7.18 -13.00
C ALA A 210 -10.86 -7.15 -14.41
N GLN A 211 -10.45 -8.07 -15.28
CA GLN A 211 -11.02 -8.24 -16.61
C GLN A 211 -12.42 -8.88 -16.55
N GLU A 212 -12.62 -9.88 -15.69
CA GLU A 212 -13.93 -10.52 -15.49
C GLU A 212 -14.98 -9.55 -14.91
N ASP A 213 -14.56 -8.63 -14.03
CA ASP A 213 -15.42 -7.59 -13.48
C ASP A 213 -15.54 -6.34 -14.40
N GLU A 214 -14.91 -6.36 -15.58
CA GLU A 214 -14.87 -5.26 -16.55
C GLU A 214 -14.34 -3.92 -15.98
N VAL A 215 -13.51 -3.97 -14.94
CA VAL A 215 -12.89 -2.79 -14.33
C VAL A 215 -11.58 -2.40 -15.03
N LEU A 216 -10.94 -3.37 -15.68
CA LEU A 216 -9.73 -3.18 -16.47
C LEU A 216 -9.97 -3.68 -17.89
N ASP A 217 -9.53 -2.90 -18.88
CA ASP A 217 -9.60 -3.29 -20.29
C ASP A 217 -8.90 -4.64 -20.51
N SER A 218 -9.52 -5.53 -21.30
CA SER A 218 -8.98 -6.85 -21.62
C SER A 218 -7.59 -6.84 -22.28
N SER A 219 -7.22 -5.74 -22.92
CA SER A 219 -5.90 -5.53 -23.52
C SER A 219 -4.82 -5.17 -22.49
N PHE A 220 -5.19 -4.85 -21.25
CA PHE A 220 -4.26 -4.47 -20.19
C PHE A 220 -4.05 -5.61 -19.19
N SER A 221 -2.82 -5.70 -18.68
CA SER A 221 -2.45 -6.61 -17.60
C SER A 221 -1.93 -5.81 -16.41
N ILE A 222 -2.36 -6.20 -15.20
CA ILE A 222 -1.81 -5.65 -13.96
C ILE A 222 -0.34 -5.99 -13.82
N LEU A 223 0.14 -7.08 -14.44
CA LEU A 223 1.57 -7.40 -14.50
C LEU A 223 2.34 -6.27 -15.19
N ASP A 224 1.91 -5.84 -16.39
CA ASP A 224 2.59 -4.78 -17.15
C ASP A 224 2.57 -3.44 -16.42
N ILE A 225 1.45 -3.17 -15.71
CA ILE A 225 1.32 -2.02 -14.83
C ILE A 225 2.34 -2.14 -13.71
N ALA A 226 2.31 -3.21 -12.91
CA ALA A 226 3.20 -3.43 -11.77
C ALA A 226 4.68 -3.36 -12.18
N GLU A 227 5.07 -4.03 -13.26
CA GLU A 227 6.44 -4.01 -13.78
C GLU A 227 6.90 -2.60 -14.18
N SER A 228 6.00 -1.76 -14.68
CA SER A 228 6.34 -0.36 -15.00
C SER A 228 6.78 0.43 -13.76
N TRP A 229 6.32 0.01 -12.58
CA TRP A 229 6.70 0.61 -11.31
C TRP A 229 7.88 -0.12 -10.67
N VAL A 230 7.84 -1.44 -10.57
CA VAL A 230 8.82 -2.25 -9.80
C VAL A 230 10.21 -2.20 -10.42
N ASN A 231 10.32 -2.21 -11.75
CA ASN A 231 11.61 -2.30 -12.44
C ASN A 231 12.39 -0.97 -12.45
N LEU A 232 11.76 0.13 -12.02
CA LEU A 232 12.37 1.46 -12.01
C LEU A 232 12.68 1.88 -10.57
N ASP A 233 13.95 2.14 -10.24
CA ASP A 233 14.37 2.68 -8.93
C ASP A 233 14.11 4.21 -8.84
N ARG A 234 12.97 4.67 -9.35
CA ARG A 234 12.51 6.08 -9.40
C ARG A 234 10.99 6.15 -9.26
N LEU A 235 10.47 7.35 -9.06
CA LEU A 235 9.03 7.64 -9.08
C LEU A 235 8.72 8.77 -10.08
N PRO A 236 7.53 8.80 -10.68
CA PRO A 236 7.13 9.88 -11.57
C PRO A 236 6.68 11.12 -10.80
N LEU A 237 6.88 12.29 -11.40
CA LEU A 237 6.15 13.52 -11.14
C LEU A 237 5.14 13.71 -12.27
N ILE A 238 3.88 13.90 -11.91
CA ILE A 238 2.83 14.24 -12.87
C ILE A 238 2.64 15.74 -12.91
N THR A 239 2.70 16.34 -14.09
CA THR A 239 2.37 17.75 -14.30
C THR A 239 1.12 17.85 -15.17
N ILE A 240 0.08 18.51 -14.65
CA ILE A 240 -1.17 18.74 -15.37
C ILE A 240 -1.26 20.21 -15.75
N LYS A 241 -1.39 20.50 -17.04
CA LYS A 241 -1.64 21.85 -17.56
C LYS A 241 -2.98 21.88 -18.25
N ARG A 242 -3.92 22.67 -17.72
CA ARG A 242 -5.25 22.82 -18.30
C ARG A 242 -5.25 23.84 -19.42
N ASP A 243 -5.97 23.52 -20.48
CA ASP A 243 -6.46 24.49 -21.44
C ASP A 243 -7.88 24.89 -21.04
N TYR A 244 -7.97 26.06 -20.41
CA TYR A 244 -9.20 26.59 -19.84
C TYR A 244 -10.22 27.05 -20.90
N ASN A 245 -9.80 27.22 -22.14
CA ASN A 245 -10.69 27.64 -23.24
C ASN A 245 -11.32 26.43 -23.92
N SER A 246 -10.55 25.37 -24.15
CA SER A 246 -11.02 24.15 -24.81
C SER A 246 -11.65 23.13 -23.84
N GLY A 247 -11.46 23.30 -22.53
CA GLY A 247 -11.91 22.33 -21.53
C GLY A 247 -11.12 21.03 -21.56
N THR A 248 -9.85 21.07 -22.00
CA THR A 248 -8.94 19.92 -22.01
C THR A 248 -7.79 20.11 -21.01
N ALA A 249 -7.05 19.05 -20.72
CA ALA A 249 -5.79 19.13 -19.97
C ALA A 249 -4.73 18.22 -20.56
N SER A 250 -3.51 18.73 -20.61
CA SER A 250 -2.32 17.97 -20.94
C SER A 250 -1.68 17.45 -19.66
N ILE A 251 -1.45 16.13 -19.62
CA ILE A 251 -0.77 15.45 -18.53
C ILE A 251 0.60 15.04 -19.04
N HIS A 252 1.64 15.40 -18.30
CA HIS A 252 3.02 15.05 -18.60
C HIS A 252 3.64 14.32 -17.41
N GLN A 253 4.33 13.20 -17.67
CA GLN A 253 5.11 12.49 -16.66
C GLN A 253 6.60 12.66 -16.90
N LYS A 254 7.36 12.80 -15.81
CA LYS A 254 8.83 12.78 -15.81
C LYS A 254 9.35 12.20 -14.50
N VAL A 255 10.64 11.89 -14.40
CA VAL A 255 11.25 11.47 -13.14
C VAL A 255 11.08 12.57 -12.08
N TYR A 256 10.60 12.21 -10.89
CA TYR A 256 10.55 13.10 -9.73
C TYR A 256 11.94 13.24 -9.09
N LEU A 257 12.44 14.47 -9.07
CA LEU A 257 13.68 14.85 -8.39
C LEU A 257 13.36 15.99 -7.43
N ARG A 258 13.70 15.81 -6.15
CA ARG A 258 13.44 16.78 -5.09
C ARG A 258 14.58 17.78 -4.92
N GLU A 259 15.81 17.28 -4.99
CA GLU A 259 17.01 18.09 -4.97
C GLU A 259 17.14 18.88 -6.29
N ARG A 260 18.17 19.71 -6.39
CA ARG A 260 18.48 20.37 -7.67
C ARG A 260 18.53 19.32 -8.79
N PRO A 261 18.02 19.64 -9.99
CA PRO A 261 18.12 18.77 -11.15
C PRO A 261 19.56 18.24 -11.27
N HIS A 262 19.68 16.93 -11.32
CA HIS A 262 20.95 16.23 -11.45
C HIS A 262 20.79 15.14 -12.48
N ASP A 263 21.90 14.71 -13.06
CA ASP A 263 21.87 13.73 -14.13
C ASP A 263 21.37 12.38 -13.62
N VAL A 264 20.26 11.93 -14.19
CA VAL A 264 19.73 10.58 -14.04
C VAL A 264 19.85 9.89 -15.40
N PRO A 265 20.70 8.84 -15.52
CA PRO A 265 20.84 8.11 -16.76
C PRO A 265 19.49 7.60 -17.28
N ASP A 266 19.27 7.76 -18.60
CA ASP A 266 18.07 7.29 -19.28
C ASP A 266 16.72 7.77 -18.68
N GLN A 267 16.70 8.88 -17.93
CA GLN A 267 15.47 9.40 -17.29
C GLN A 267 14.30 9.57 -18.26
N GLU A 268 14.60 9.91 -19.51
CA GLU A 268 13.61 10.12 -20.58
C GLU A 268 12.92 8.82 -21.04
N LYS A 269 13.51 7.66 -20.73
CA LYS A 269 12.96 6.33 -21.02
C LYS A 269 12.19 5.75 -19.83
N MET A 270 12.34 6.34 -18.64
CA MET A 270 11.64 5.91 -17.43
C MET A 270 10.20 6.40 -17.49
N LEU A 271 9.30 5.50 -17.89
CA LEU A 271 7.87 5.77 -18.05
C LEU A 271 7.06 4.75 -17.27
N TRP A 272 6.07 5.26 -16.56
CA TRP A 272 5.21 4.48 -15.69
C TRP A 272 3.83 4.33 -16.31
N TRP A 273 3.14 3.25 -15.92
CA TRP A 273 1.74 3.05 -16.22
C TRP A 273 0.88 3.54 -15.06
N ILE A 274 0.31 4.73 -15.20
CA ILE A 274 -0.24 5.50 -14.08
C ILE A 274 -1.78 5.57 -14.16
N PRO A 275 -2.52 5.15 -13.11
CA PRO A 275 -3.94 5.45 -13.00
C PRO A 275 -4.13 6.93 -12.64
N ILE A 276 -4.70 7.70 -13.56
CA ILE A 276 -5.02 9.11 -13.30
C ILE A 276 -6.45 9.18 -12.75
N ALA A 277 -6.58 9.48 -11.47
CA ALA A 277 -7.85 9.80 -10.81
C ALA A 277 -7.93 11.31 -10.54
N LEU A 278 -9.10 11.91 -10.80
CA LEU A 278 -9.35 13.35 -10.65
C LEU A 278 -10.58 13.58 -9.78
N ALA A 279 -10.44 14.37 -8.73
CA ALA A 279 -11.54 15.03 -8.04
C ALA A 279 -11.73 16.43 -8.63
N ARG A 280 -12.97 16.79 -8.96
CA ARG A 280 -13.33 18.09 -9.54
C ARG A 280 -14.14 18.90 -8.53
N GLU A 281 -14.01 20.21 -8.56
CA GLU A 281 -14.76 21.08 -7.64
C GLU A 281 -16.30 21.02 -7.85
N ASP A 282 -16.77 20.87 -9.09
CA ASP A 282 -18.20 20.76 -9.42
C ASP A 282 -18.86 19.48 -8.91
N THR A 283 -18.10 18.40 -8.81
CA THR A 283 -18.58 17.08 -8.36
C THR A 283 -17.70 16.54 -7.23
N LEU A 284 -17.33 17.39 -6.28
CA LEU A 284 -16.36 17.07 -5.24
C LEU A 284 -16.86 15.88 -4.41
N SER A 285 -16.26 14.71 -4.65
CA SER A 285 -16.60 13.45 -3.98
C SER A 285 -15.33 12.63 -3.79
N PHE A 286 -15.18 12.11 -2.58
CA PHE A 286 -14.05 11.30 -2.15
C PHE A 286 -14.52 9.90 -1.72
N VAL A 287 -15.64 9.44 -2.29
CA VAL A 287 -16.22 8.12 -1.99
C VAL A 287 -15.63 7.04 -2.92
N LYS A 288 -15.32 7.41 -4.16
CA LYS A 288 -14.79 6.50 -5.18
C LYS A 288 -13.60 7.13 -5.90
N TYR A 289 -12.52 6.37 -6.01
CA TYR A 289 -11.23 6.82 -6.54
C TYR A 289 -10.91 6.25 -7.92
N CYS A 290 -11.94 5.97 -8.73
CA CYS A 290 -11.72 5.33 -10.01
C CYS A 290 -10.89 6.22 -10.95
N PRO A 291 -9.88 5.65 -11.62
CA PRO A 291 -9.13 6.39 -12.62
C PRO A 291 -10.04 6.78 -13.78
N CYS A 292 -9.94 8.03 -14.24
CA CYS A 292 -10.60 8.45 -15.46
C CYS A 292 -9.84 7.96 -16.70
N ILE A 293 -8.54 7.73 -16.58
CA ILE A 293 -7.70 7.19 -17.65
C ILE A 293 -6.44 6.52 -17.07
N TRP A 294 -5.90 5.55 -17.79
CA TRP A 294 -4.60 4.95 -17.50
C TRP A 294 -3.56 5.47 -18.49
N MET A 295 -2.51 6.12 -17.99
CA MET A 295 -1.41 6.63 -18.80
C MET A 295 -0.41 5.49 -19.08
N ASN A 296 -0.57 4.77 -20.18
CA ASN A 296 0.24 3.59 -20.53
C ASN A 296 1.64 3.95 -21.02
N ARG A 297 2.61 4.11 -20.11
CA ARG A 297 4.04 4.34 -20.42
C ARG A 297 4.28 5.39 -21.51
N THR A 298 3.43 6.42 -21.58
CA THR A 298 3.57 7.54 -22.52
C THR A 298 4.10 8.76 -21.78
N LYS A 299 4.89 9.61 -22.44
CA LYS A 299 5.38 10.86 -21.84
C LYS A 299 4.27 11.87 -21.59
N GLN A 300 3.30 11.91 -22.49
CA GLN A 300 2.22 12.86 -22.46
C GLN A 300 0.90 12.21 -22.87
N LEU A 301 -0.17 12.70 -22.28
CA LEU A 301 -1.55 12.32 -22.58
C LEU A 301 -2.42 13.57 -22.57
N GLN A 302 -3.42 13.63 -23.43
CA GLN A 302 -4.46 14.66 -23.40
C GLN A 302 -5.73 14.05 -22.83
N ILE A 303 -6.41 14.80 -21.95
CA ILE A 303 -7.71 14.42 -21.41
C ILE A 303 -8.72 15.53 -21.65
N SER A 304 -9.96 15.14 -21.94
CA SER A 304 -11.08 16.04 -22.18
C SER A 304 -11.96 16.16 -20.93
N ASN A 305 -13.06 16.89 -21.05
CA ASN A 305 -14.08 17.03 -20.01
C ASN A 305 -13.54 17.68 -18.71
N MET A 306 -12.65 18.66 -18.80
CA MET A 306 -12.24 19.43 -17.63
C MET A 306 -13.38 20.34 -17.15
N PRO A 307 -13.44 20.65 -15.83
CA PRO A 307 -14.44 21.59 -15.33
C PRO A 307 -14.21 22.99 -15.90
N ILE A 308 -15.23 23.85 -15.75
CA ILE A 308 -15.19 25.23 -16.22
C ILE A 308 -14.00 26.01 -15.64
N LYS A 309 -13.66 27.13 -16.28
CA LYS A 309 -12.42 27.87 -16.04
C LYS A 309 -12.15 28.32 -14.59
N ASN A 310 -13.21 28.52 -13.81
CA ASN A 310 -13.16 29.02 -12.44
C ASN A 310 -13.24 27.90 -11.39
N MET A 311 -13.11 26.64 -11.80
CA MET A 311 -13.18 25.48 -10.91
C MET A 311 -11.88 24.70 -10.97
N PHE A 312 -11.37 24.28 -9.82
CA PHE A 312 -10.12 23.49 -9.75
C PHE A 312 -10.35 21.99 -9.98
N ILE A 313 -9.24 21.29 -10.22
CA ILE A 313 -9.14 19.84 -10.11
C ILE A 313 -8.06 19.47 -9.08
N ILE A 314 -8.23 18.31 -8.47
CA ILE A 314 -7.21 17.63 -7.65
C ILE A 314 -6.98 16.27 -8.29
N ALA A 315 -5.76 15.99 -8.72
CA ALA A 315 -5.36 14.67 -9.17
C ALA A 315 -4.71 13.87 -8.03
N ASN A 316 -4.71 12.55 -8.18
CA ASN A 316 -4.21 11.60 -7.17
C ASN A 316 -4.83 11.82 -5.76
N PRO A 317 -6.17 11.97 -5.65
CA PRO A 317 -6.81 12.12 -4.33
C PRO A 317 -6.45 10.93 -3.44
N GLU A 318 -6.29 11.15 -2.13
CA GLU A 318 -5.82 10.18 -1.14
C GLU A 318 -4.45 9.53 -1.42
N GLU A 319 -3.63 10.15 -2.29
CA GLU A 319 -2.35 9.56 -2.74
C GLU A 319 -2.57 8.11 -3.19
N ILE A 320 -3.53 7.90 -4.10
CA ILE A 320 -3.84 6.57 -4.66
C ILE A 320 -2.54 5.90 -5.10
N GLY A 321 -1.74 6.58 -5.92
CA GLY A 321 -0.43 6.11 -6.36
C GLY A 321 0.74 6.88 -5.74
N PRO A 322 1.94 6.28 -5.71
CA PRO A 322 3.13 6.89 -5.13
C PRO A 322 3.79 7.88 -6.09
N PHE A 323 3.08 8.96 -6.42
CA PHE A 323 3.59 10.01 -7.30
C PHE A 323 3.07 11.41 -6.91
N PRO A 324 3.95 12.42 -6.80
CA PRO A 324 3.53 13.80 -6.62
C PRO A 324 2.86 14.35 -7.89
N VAL A 325 2.00 15.35 -7.68
CA VAL A 325 1.33 16.08 -8.74
C VAL A 325 1.71 17.56 -8.69
N ASN A 326 1.93 18.15 -9.86
CA ASN A 326 2.07 19.58 -10.06
C ASN A 326 1.01 20.07 -11.05
N TYR A 327 0.51 21.29 -10.84
CA TYR A 327 -0.47 21.93 -11.71
C TYR A 327 0.08 23.19 -12.37
N ASP A 328 -0.64 23.72 -13.36
CA ASP A 328 -0.46 25.09 -13.81
C ASP A 328 -0.84 26.12 -12.72
N GLN A 329 -0.35 27.35 -12.88
CA GLN A 329 -0.49 28.40 -11.87
C GLN A 329 -1.96 28.73 -11.56
N GLN A 330 -2.85 28.66 -12.55
CA GLN A 330 -4.25 29.02 -12.35
C GLN A 330 -4.96 27.99 -11.47
N ASN A 331 -4.71 26.70 -11.68
CA ASN A 331 -5.25 25.65 -10.81
C ASN A 331 -4.69 25.76 -9.38
N TRP A 332 -3.38 26.01 -9.23
CA TRP A 332 -2.77 26.25 -7.92
C TRP A 332 -3.38 27.44 -7.18
N ASN A 333 -3.63 28.55 -7.88
CA ASN A 333 -4.27 29.73 -7.30
C ASN A 333 -5.69 29.42 -6.81
N MET A 334 -6.47 28.65 -7.58
CA MET A 334 -7.83 28.25 -7.19
C MET A 334 -7.82 27.34 -5.95
N LEU A 335 -6.92 26.34 -5.91
CA LEU A 335 -6.73 25.48 -4.72
C LEU A 335 -6.33 26.30 -3.50
N SER A 336 -5.36 27.21 -3.65
CA SER A 336 -4.90 28.10 -2.58
C SER A 336 -6.03 28.96 -2.04
N ILE A 337 -6.89 29.51 -2.90
CA ILE A 337 -8.05 30.31 -2.48
C ILE A 337 -9.08 29.43 -1.75
N PHE A 338 -9.38 28.24 -2.29
CA PHE A 338 -10.36 27.32 -1.71
C PHE A 338 -9.97 26.88 -0.30
N LEU A 339 -8.69 26.58 -0.07
CA LEU A 339 -8.16 26.06 1.20
C LEU A 339 -7.95 27.13 2.29
N ARG A 340 -8.32 28.39 2.07
CA ARG A 340 -8.16 29.45 3.09
C ARG A 340 -9.13 29.33 4.26
N THR A 341 -10.34 28.83 4.03
CA THR A 341 -11.36 28.69 5.09
C THR A 341 -11.35 27.28 5.67
N GLU A 342 -11.54 27.17 6.98
CA GLU A 342 -11.52 25.88 7.70
C GLU A 342 -12.55 24.90 7.16
N ALA A 343 -13.81 25.33 7.02
CA ALA A 343 -14.88 24.51 6.46
C ALA A 343 -14.55 23.91 5.08
N LYS A 344 -13.84 24.66 4.21
CA LYS A 344 -13.38 24.17 2.90
C LYS A 344 -12.13 23.29 3.00
N ARG A 345 -11.26 23.52 3.98
CA ARG A 345 -10.12 22.62 4.25
C ARG A 345 -10.55 21.27 4.78
N GLU A 346 -11.65 21.21 5.52
CA GLU A 346 -12.17 19.97 6.12
C GLU A 346 -13.04 19.17 5.14
N SER A 347 -13.54 19.80 4.07
CA SER A 347 -14.25 19.08 3.00
C SER A 347 -13.31 18.27 2.10
N ILE A 348 -11.99 18.52 2.16
CA ILE A 348 -10.97 17.73 1.48
C ILE A 348 -10.35 16.76 2.50
N PRO A 349 -10.34 15.44 2.21
CA PRO A 349 -9.71 14.44 3.06
C PRO A 349 -8.26 14.78 3.42
N ILE A 350 -7.86 14.29 4.59
CA ILE A 350 -6.57 14.62 5.22
C ILE A 350 -5.39 14.29 4.31
N TYR A 351 -5.36 13.10 3.70
CA TYR A 351 -4.24 12.70 2.83
C TYR A 351 -4.19 13.54 1.56
N THR A 352 -5.35 13.82 0.96
CA THR A 352 -5.44 14.73 -0.19
C THR A 352 -4.96 16.16 0.14
N ARG A 353 -5.16 16.63 1.37
CA ARG A 353 -4.82 18.00 1.78
C ARG A 353 -3.31 18.21 2.02
N TYR A 354 -2.63 17.25 2.65
CA TYR A 354 -1.22 17.41 3.08
C TYR A 354 -0.21 17.61 1.94
N ILE A 355 -0.57 17.32 0.68
CA ILE A 355 0.31 17.46 -0.49
C ILE A 355 0.01 18.72 -1.32
N ASN A 356 -1.22 19.23 -1.25
CA ASN A 356 -1.69 20.34 -2.10
C ASN A 356 -1.62 21.72 -1.41
N VAL A 357 -0.89 21.81 -0.29
CA VAL A 357 -0.58 23.03 0.47
C VAL A 357 0.93 23.08 0.67
#